data_AF-A0A0J7KXG6-F1
#
_entry.id   AF-A0A0J7KXG6-F1
#
_cell.length_a   1.000
_cell.length_b   1.000
_cell.length_c   1.000
_cell.angle_alpha   90.00
_cell.angle_beta   90.00
_cell.angle_gamma   90.00
#
_symmetry.space_group_name_H-M   'P 1'
#
loop_
_entity.id
_entity.type
_entity.pdbx_description
1 polymer ?
#
loop_
_entity_poly.entity_id
_entity_poly.type
_entity_poly.pdbx_seq_one_letter_code
_entity_poly.pdbx_strand_id
1 'polypeptide(L)'
;MCDDYPEIVGTDTLKRCWVLLRSSTTSEDLGNVCRLLDADLRPLTPDDTCKRSREIFEEHKQIAQEYLKVQTEIALLSQHKNEMLKNLSIDSLRQQQELRKLEDEKESLLKLCRNLQRQLQIMKDQRIKGALTNAAAAAAAAAATPTIGPAVSGNNGWVVVPRPDPSRLS
;
A
#
# COMPACT_ATOMS: atom_id res chain seq x y z
N MET A 1 -26.50 -16.98 -2.00
CA MET A 1 -27.39 -16.31 -1.04
C MET A 1 -26.63 -15.20 -0.34
N CYS A 2 -26.51 -14.06 -1.00
CA CYS A 2 -26.19 -12.77 -0.38
C CYS A 2 -27.26 -11.81 -0.89
N ASP A 3 -27.49 -10.71 -0.20
CA ASP A 3 -28.51 -9.69 -0.50
C ASP A 3 -29.81 -9.87 0.29
N ASP A 4 -29.73 -9.50 1.57
CA ASP A 4 -30.75 -8.69 2.25
C ASP A 4 -30.17 -8.28 3.60
N TYR A 5 -29.25 -7.31 3.58
CA TYR A 5 -28.87 -6.60 4.79
C TYR A 5 -29.61 -5.26 4.77
N PRO A 6 -30.47 -4.97 5.76
CA PRO A 6 -31.33 -3.80 5.72
C PRO A 6 -30.49 -2.53 5.63
N GLU A 7 -31.02 -1.54 4.91
CA GLU A 7 -30.42 -0.21 4.73
C GLU A 7 -29.79 0.27 6.04
N ILE A 8 -28.46 0.31 6.05
CA ILE A 8 -27.68 0.71 7.20
C ILE A 8 -28.03 2.17 7.46
N VAL A 9 -28.88 2.38 8.47
CA VAL A 9 -29.17 3.67 9.08
C VAL A 9 -27.88 4.50 9.12
N GLY A 10 -27.90 5.68 8.51
CA GLY A 10 -26.71 6.49 8.26
C GLY A 10 -25.82 6.60 9.51
N THR A 11 -24.50 6.56 9.32
CA THR A 11 -23.49 6.46 10.40
C THR A 11 -23.66 7.52 11.48
N ASP A 12 -24.20 8.67 11.12
CA ASP A 12 -24.45 9.79 12.01
C ASP A 12 -25.63 9.53 12.94
N THR A 13 -26.66 8.87 12.43
CA THR A 13 -27.82 8.43 13.21
C THR A 13 -27.43 7.33 14.19
N LEU A 14 -26.60 6.36 13.77
CA LEU A 14 -26.08 5.30 14.65
C LEU A 14 -25.17 5.86 15.76
N LYS A 15 -24.27 6.79 15.42
CA LYS A 15 -23.44 7.49 16.40
C LYS A 15 -24.29 8.28 17.38
N ARG A 16 -25.36 8.94 16.91
CA ARG A 16 -26.28 9.70 17.76
C ARG A 16 -27.08 8.78 18.70
N CYS A 17 -27.60 7.66 18.19
CA CYS A 17 -28.25 6.63 19.01
C CYS A 17 -27.32 6.08 20.09
N TRP A 18 -26.07 5.78 19.72
CA TRP A 18 -25.09 5.26 20.66
C TRP A 18 -24.72 6.27 21.74
N VAL A 19 -24.55 7.55 21.38
CA VAL A 19 -24.32 8.63 22.34
C VAL A 19 -25.50 8.76 23.29
N LEU A 20 -26.74 8.87 22.77
CA LEU A 20 -27.96 8.98 23.57
C LEU A 20 -28.14 7.82 24.54
N LEU A 21 -27.90 6.60 24.06
CA LEU A 21 -28.04 5.38 24.85
C LEU A 21 -26.94 5.24 25.92
N ARG A 22 -25.75 5.80 25.67
CA ARG A 22 -24.65 5.82 26.65
C ARG A 22 -24.83 6.91 27.71
N SER A 23 -25.56 7.98 27.40
CA SER A 23 -25.76 9.13 28.30
C SER A 23 -27.09 9.14 29.07
N SER A 24 -28.07 8.29 28.72
CA SER A 24 -29.39 8.30 29.35
C SER A 24 -29.35 7.83 30.81
N THR A 25 -29.58 8.75 31.76
CA THR A 25 -29.80 8.47 33.19
C THR A 25 -31.23 8.79 33.65
N THR A 26 -32.09 9.29 32.75
CA THR A 26 -33.44 9.79 33.09
C THR A 26 -34.56 9.11 32.29
N SER A 27 -35.70 8.87 32.94
CA SER A 27 -36.86 8.14 32.39
C SER A 27 -37.49 8.79 31.15
N GLU A 28 -37.38 10.12 31.02
CA GLU A 28 -37.89 10.90 29.88
C GLU A 28 -37.03 10.73 28.63
N ASP A 29 -35.71 10.65 28.77
CA ASP A 29 -34.79 10.43 27.65
C ASP A 29 -35.02 9.03 27.03
N LEU A 30 -35.32 8.07 27.89
CA LEU A 30 -35.71 6.70 27.55
C LEU A 30 -36.98 6.61 26.70
N GLY A 31 -37.96 7.49 26.97
CA GLY A 31 -39.19 7.59 26.18
C GLY A 31 -38.93 8.11 24.77
N ASN A 32 -37.90 8.93 24.58
CA ASN A 32 -37.48 9.43 23.27
C ASN A 32 -36.73 8.35 22.48
N VAL A 33 -35.93 7.51 23.15
CA VAL A 33 -35.17 6.42 22.54
C VAL A 33 -36.08 5.35 21.92
N CYS A 34 -37.16 4.95 22.60
CA CYS A 34 -38.10 3.97 22.05
C CYS A 34 -38.85 4.46 20.80
N ARG A 35 -38.96 5.78 20.57
CA ARG A 35 -39.61 6.33 19.35
C ARG A 35 -38.81 6.08 18.08
N LEU A 36 -37.53 5.74 18.19
CA LEU A 36 -36.68 5.39 17.05
C LEU A 36 -36.92 3.97 16.54
N LEU A 37 -37.62 3.13 17.30
CA LEU A 37 -38.03 1.80 16.86
C LEU A 37 -39.21 1.86 15.89
N ASP A 38 -39.38 0.81 15.10
CA ASP A 38 -40.57 0.60 14.29
C ASP A 38 -41.83 0.54 15.14
N ALA A 39 -42.97 0.94 14.57
CA ALA A 39 -44.20 1.17 15.33
C ALA A 39 -44.73 -0.08 16.06
N ASP A 40 -44.46 -1.26 15.50
CA ASP A 40 -44.80 -2.59 16.03
C ASP A 40 -43.87 -3.03 17.17
N LEU A 41 -42.65 -2.51 17.23
CA LEU A 41 -41.65 -2.79 18.26
C LEU A 41 -41.72 -1.83 19.46
N ARG A 42 -42.59 -0.82 19.41
CA ARG A 42 -42.76 0.15 20.49
C ARG A 42 -43.64 -0.40 21.62
N PRO A 43 -43.34 -0.07 22.89
CA PRO A 43 -44.24 -0.38 24.00
C PRO A 43 -45.62 0.26 23.80
N LEU A 44 -46.68 -0.56 23.91
CA LEU A 44 -48.07 -0.13 23.83
C LEU A 44 -48.45 0.74 25.03
N THR A 45 -49.22 1.81 24.82
CA THR A 45 -49.68 2.67 25.91
C THR A 45 -50.43 1.85 26.98
N PRO A 46 -50.04 1.93 28.26
CA PRO A 46 -50.69 1.15 29.30
C PRO A 46 -52.11 1.68 29.60
N ASP A 47 -52.98 0.79 30.07
CA ASP A 47 -54.25 1.17 30.71
C ASP A 47 -53.99 1.59 32.16
N ASP A 48 -54.33 2.85 32.49
CA ASP A 48 -54.11 3.46 33.80
C ASP A 48 -54.89 2.76 34.92
N THR A 49 -56.02 2.14 34.60
CA THR A 49 -56.88 1.44 35.57
C THR A 49 -56.34 0.06 35.92
N CYS A 50 -55.53 -0.53 35.05
CA CYS A 50 -55.03 -1.89 35.18
C CYS A 50 -53.57 -1.92 35.64
N LYS A 51 -53.34 -2.36 36.89
CA LYS A 51 -51.98 -2.53 37.43
C LYS A 51 -51.10 -3.43 36.55
N ARG A 52 -51.66 -4.55 36.08
CA ARG A 52 -50.93 -5.51 35.24
C ARG A 52 -50.51 -4.92 33.89
N SER A 53 -51.33 -4.05 33.31
CA SER A 53 -51.00 -3.36 32.05
C SER A 53 -49.78 -2.45 32.21
N ARG A 54 -49.67 -1.73 33.33
CA ARG A 54 -48.52 -0.87 33.62
C ARG A 54 -47.23 -1.68 33.82
N GLU A 55 -47.31 -2.82 34.51
CA GLU A 55 -46.16 -3.72 34.69
C GLU A 55 -45.62 -4.21 33.33
N ILE A 56 -46.50 -4.69 32.45
CA ILE A 56 -46.12 -5.18 31.11
C ILE A 56 -45.50 -4.06 30.27
N PHE A 57 -46.04 -2.84 30.35
CA PHE A 57 -45.49 -1.69 29.64
C PHE A 57 -44.05 -1.37 30.05
N GLU A 58 -43.75 -1.33 31.35
CA GLU A 58 -42.39 -1.06 31.84
C GLU A 58 -41.42 -2.18 31.46
N GLU A 59 -41.85 -3.45 31.52
CA GLU A 59 -41.05 -4.59 31.04
C GLU A 59 -40.72 -4.47 29.54
N HIS A 60 -41.73 -4.21 28.70
CA HIS A 60 -41.54 -3.99 27.27
C HIS A 60 -40.65 -2.78 26.99
N LYS A 61 -40.78 -1.70 27.76
CA LYS A 61 -39.95 -0.51 27.64
C LYS A 61 -38.48 -0.84 27.86
N GLN A 62 -38.15 -1.69 28.84
CA GLN A 62 -36.77 -2.11 29.06
C GLN A 62 -36.24 -2.99 27.92
N ILE A 63 -37.04 -3.94 27.45
CA ILE A 63 -36.65 -4.85 26.36
C ILE A 63 -36.42 -4.07 25.06
N ALA A 64 -37.30 -3.12 24.75
CA ALA A 64 -37.19 -2.26 23.57
C ALA A 64 -35.88 -1.46 23.54
N GLN A 65 -35.44 -0.95 24.70
CA GLN A 65 -34.16 -0.25 24.80
C GLN A 65 -32.96 -1.17 24.55
N GLU A 66 -32.95 -2.35 25.19
CA GLU A 66 -31.87 -3.32 24.98
C GLU A 66 -31.84 -3.82 23.54
N TYR A 67 -33.01 -3.99 22.90
CA TYR A 67 -33.07 -4.29 21.48
C TYR A 67 -32.41 -3.20 20.64
N LEU A 68 -32.75 -1.93 20.86
CA LEU A 68 -32.14 -0.82 20.12
C LEU A 68 -30.62 -0.74 20.35
N LYS A 69 -30.17 -1.03 21.57
CA LYS A 69 -28.75 -1.13 21.93
C LYS A 69 -28.03 -2.15 21.08
N VAL A 70 -28.54 -3.37 21.08
CA VAL A 70 -27.95 -4.50 20.36
C VAL A 70 -27.98 -4.24 18.86
N GLN A 71 -29.07 -3.69 18.32
CA GLN A 71 -29.15 -3.31 16.90
C GLN A 71 -28.08 -2.26 16.54
N THR A 72 -27.89 -1.26 17.39
CA THR A 72 -26.86 -0.23 17.18
C THR A 72 -25.46 -0.84 17.22
N GLU A 73 -25.20 -1.74 18.17
CA GLU A 73 -23.91 -2.45 18.28
C GLU A 73 -23.64 -3.34 17.07
N ILE A 74 -24.62 -4.13 16.61
CA ILE A 74 -24.51 -4.96 15.40
C ILE A 74 -24.15 -4.10 14.19
N ALA A 75 -24.84 -2.96 14.02
CA ALA A 75 -24.59 -2.07 12.90
C ALA A 75 -23.17 -1.46 12.94
N LEU A 76 -22.73 -0.97 14.10
CA LEU A 76 -21.39 -0.40 14.28
C LEU A 76 -20.28 -1.44 14.05
N LEU A 77 -20.45 -2.66 14.59
CA LEU A 77 -19.48 -3.74 14.40
C LEU A 77 -19.42 -4.19 12.93
N SER A 78 -20.57 -4.28 12.27
CA SER A 78 -20.66 -4.63 10.85
C SER A 78 -19.97 -3.58 9.97
N GLN A 79 -20.17 -2.30 10.29
CA GLN A 79 -19.49 -1.20 9.61
C GLN A 79 -17.97 -1.29 9.79
N HIS A 80 -17.48 -1.41 11.03
CA HIS A 80 -16.04 -1.47 11.32
C HIS A 80 -15.38 -2.68 10.62
N LYS A 81 -16.06 -3.84 10.63
CA LYS A 81 -15.63 -5.03 9.88
C LYS A 81 -15.49 -4.73 8.38
N ASN A 82 -16.48 -4.09 7.78
CA ASN A 82 -16.46 -3.77 6.34
C ASN A 82 -15.35 -2.77 6.00
N GLU A 83 -15.07 -1.81 6.88
CA GLU A 83 -13.95 -0.87 6.72
C GLU A 83 -12.59 -1.58 6.79
N MET A 84 -12.41 -2.49 7.76
CA MET A 84 -11.20 -3.31 7.84
C MET A 84 -10.97 -4.14 6.57
N LEU A 85 -12.02 -4.78 6.04
CA LEU A 85 -11.92 -5.56 4.79
C LEU A 85 -11.54 -4.69 3.58
N LYS A 86 -12.08 -3.47 3.48
CA LYS A 86 -11.70 -2.52 2.43
C LYS A 86 -10.22 -2.13 2.55
N ASN A 87 -9.74 -1.85 3.75
CA ASN A 87 -8.34 -1.48 3.98
C ASN A 87 -7.39 -2.62 3.60
N LEU A 88 -7.70 -3.86 3.98
CA LEU A 88 -6.93 -5.04 3.58
C LEU A 88 -6.87 -5.21 2.05
N SER A 89 -7.99 -4.97 1.35
CA SER A 89 -8.03 -5.02 -0.12
C SER A 89 -7.14 -3.95 -0.76
N ILE A 90 -7.15 -2.73 -0.23
CA ILE A 90 -6.30 -1.63 -0.71
C ILE A 90 -4.83 -1.95 -0.48
N ASP A 91 -4.47 -2.47 0.69
CA ASP A 91 -3.08 -2.79 1.01
C ASP A 91 -2.56 -3.96 0.16
N SER A 92 -3.38 -4.98 -0.08
CA SER A 92 -3.05 -6.05 -1.03
C SER A 92 -2.77 -5.52 -2.43
N LEU A 93 -3.58 -4.57 -2.92
CA LEU A 93 -3.36 -3.93 -4.22
C LEU A 93 -2.05 -3.13 -4.25
N ARG A 94 -1.73 -2.39 -3.18
CA ARG A 94 -0.47 -1.65 -3.05
C ARG A 94 0.74 -2.58 -3.08
N GLN A 95 0.70 -3.66 -2.31
CA GLN A 95 1.75 -4.67 -2.28
C GLN A 95 1.96 -5.31 -3.66
N GLN A 96 0.88 -5.62 -4.39
CA GLN A 96 0.98 -6.16 -5.74
C GLN A 96 1.63 -5.16 -6.72
N GLN A 97 1.32 -3.87 -6.60
CA GLN A 97 1.94 -2.83 -7.42
C GLN A 97 3.43 -2.65 -7.10
N GLU A 98 3.80 -2.72 -5.82
CA GLU A 98 5.18 -2.63 -5.37
C GLU A 98 6.01 -3.82 -5.86
N LEU A 99 5.47 -5.04 -5.76
CA LEU A 99 6.10 -6.24 -6.31
C LEU A 99 6.37 -6.09 -7.81
N ARG A 100 5.40 -5.62 -8.59
CA ARG A 100 5.59 -5.38 -10.03
C ARG A 100 6.73 -4.40 -10.30
N LYS A 101 6.80 -3.30 -9.56
CA LYS A 101 7.88 -2.30 -9.73
C LYS A 101 9.25 -2.91 -9.42
N LEU A 102 9.36 -3.68 -8.34
CA LEU A 102 10.59 -4.36 -7.98
C LEU A 102 11.02 -5.41 -9.02
N GLU A 103 10.07 -6.12 -9.62
CA GLU A 103 10.33 -7.06 -10.71
C GLU A 103 10.87 -6.34 -11.96
N ASP A 104 10.27 -5.20 -12.32
CA ASP A 104 10.73 -4.36 -13.44
C ASP A 104 12.15 -3.81 -13.20
N GLU A 105 12.42 -3.31 -11.99
CA GLU A 105 13.75 -2.84 -11.58
C GLU A 105 14.78 -3.97 -11.59
N LYS A 106 14.42 -5.13 -11.06
CA LYS A 106 15.28 -6.33 -11.09
C LYS A 106 15.63 -6.70 -12.53
N GLU A 107 14.66 -6.76 -13.44
CA GLU A 107 14.91 -7.11 -14.84
C GLU A 107 15.78 -6.06 -15.53
N SER A 108 15.55 -4.77 -15.25
CA SER A 108 16.39 -3.67 -15.72
C SER A 108 17.85 -3.80 -15.26
N LEU A 109 18.06 -4.08 -13.97
CA LEU A 109 19.38 -4.31 -13.39
C LEU A 109 20.07 -5.54 -13.99
N LEU A 110 19.34 -6.64 -14.19
CA LEU A 110 19.89 -7.84 -14.84
C LEU A 110 20.32 -7.55 -16.29
N LYS A 111 19.53 -6.78 -17.04
CA LYS A 111 19.91 -6.33 -18.39
C LYS A 111 21.17 -5.47 -18.36
N LEU A 112 21.27 -4.54 -17.43
CA LEU A 112 22.45 -3.69 -17.26
C LEU A 112 23.70 -4.52 -16.92
N CYS A 113 23.60 -5.42 -15.94
CA CYS A 113 24.70 -6.32 -15.56
C CYS A 113 25.19 -7.17 -16.74
N ARG A 114 24.27 -7.79 -17.49
CA ARG A 114 24.62 -8.57 -18.70
C ARG A 114 25.30 -7.68 -19.75
N ASN A 115 24.83 -6.45 -19.93
CA ASN A 115 25.42 -5.51 -20.87
C ASN A 115 26.85 -5.14 -20.48
N LEU A 116 27.09 -4.80 -19.22
CA LEU A 116 28.42 -4.46 -18.70
C LEU A 116 29.38 -5.66 -18.78
N GLN A 117 28.93 -6.87 -18.44
CA GLN A 117 29.72 -8.09 -18.61
C GLN A 117 30.14 -8.30 -20.07
N ARG A 118 29.24 -8.08 -21.02
CA ARG A 118 29.55 -8.15 -22.45
C ARG A 118 30.60 -7.11 -22.85
N GLN A 119 30.46 -5.86 -22.40
CA GLN A 119 31.43 -4.80 -22.68
C GLN A 119 32.83 -5.17 -22.14
N LEU A 120 32.91 -5.67 -20.91
CA LEU A 120 34.17 -6.13 -20.32
C LEU A 120 34.80 -7.27 -21.11
N GLN A 121 34.00 -8.23 -21.59
CA GLN A 121 34.52 -9.32 -22.41
C GLN A 121 35.11 -8.81 -23.72
N ILE A 122 34.40 -7.91 -24.41
CA ILE A 122 34.86 -7.30 -25.66
C ILE A 122 36.19 -6.56 -25.43
N MET A 123 36.32 -5.78 -24.35
CA MET A 123 37.56 -5.06 -24.02
C MET A 123 38.72 -6.03 -23.75
N LYS A 124 38.47 -7.14 -23.05
CA LYS A 124 39.50 -8.17 -22.80
C LYS A 124 39.95 -8.83 -24.09
N ASP A 125 39.01 -9.22 -24.95
CA ASP A 125 39.30 -9.86 -26.24
C ASP A 125 40.07 -8.91 -27.16
N GLN A 126 39.70 -7.63 -27.20
CA GLN A 126 40.42 -6.59 -27.94
C GLN A 126 41.84 -6.39 -27.42
N ARG A 127 42.04 -6.40 -26.09
CA ARG A 127 43.37 -6.29 -25.49
C ARG A 127 44.26 -7.47 -25.84
N ILE A 128 43.72 -8.69 -25.80
CA ILE A 128 44.46 -9.91 -26.16
C ILE A 128 44.80 -9.90 -27.66
N LYS A 129 43.83 -9.57 -28.52
CA LYS A 129 44.07 -9.43 -29.96
C LYS A 129 45.10 -8.35 -30.28
N GLY A 130 44.99 -7.18 -29.66
CA GLY A 130 45.96 -6.08 -29.79
C GLY A 130 47.36 -6.47 -29.30
N ALA A 131 47.46 -7.22 -28.20
CA ALA A 131 48.75 -7.73 -27.73
C ALA A 131 49.37 -8.75 -28.70
N LEU A 132 48.57 -9.66 -29.28
CA LEU A 132 49.03 -10.62 -30.28
C LEU A 132 49.50 -9.92 -31.58
N THR A 133 48.75 -8.93 -32.05
CA THR A 133 49.13 -8.14 -33.24
C THR A 133 50.37 -7.28 -32.98
N ASN A 134 50.48 -6.68 -31.80
CA ASN A 134 51.63 -5.85 -31.44
C ASN A 134 52.89 -6.71 -31.21
N ALA A 135 52.75 -7.92 -30.66
CA ALA A 135 53.84 -8.88 -30.54
C ALA A 135 54.32 -9.39 -31.92
N ALA A 136 53.38 -9.68 -32.84
CA ALA A 136 53.71 -10.06 -34.22
C ALA A 136 54.37 -8.91 -35.00
N ALA A 137 53.88 -7.67 -34.84
CA ALA A 137 54.47 -6.48 -35.45
C ALA A 137 55.85 -6.14 -34.84
N ALA A 138 56.04 -6.32 -33.53
CA ALA A 138 57.35 -6.16 -32.87
C ALA A 138 58.35 -7.24 -33.32
N ALA A 139 57.93 -8.48 -33.55
CA ALA A 139 58.77 -9.53 -34.13
C ALA A 139 59.17 -9.24 -35.59
N ALA A 140 58.29 -8.62 -36.38
CA ALA A 140 58.62 -8.16 -37.73
C ALA A 140 59.52 -6.90 -37.73
N ALA A 141 59.33 -5.98 -36.78
CA ALA A 141 60.15 -4.77 -36.63
C ALA A 141 61.51 -5.03 -35.99
N ALA A 142 61.70 -6.13 -35.23
CA ALA A 142 63.01 -6.52 -34.70
C ALA A 142 64.03 -6.90 -35.81
N ALA A 143 63.60 -7.02 -37.07
CA ALA A 143 64.49 -7.10 -38.24
C ALA A 143 65.01 -5.72 -38.71
N ALA A 144 64.58 -4.60 -38.11
CA ALA A 144 65.07 -3.26 -38.41
C ALA A 144 65.15 -2.37 -37.13
N THR A 145 66.36 -2.17 -36.60
CA THR A 145 66.72 -1.18 -35.56
C THR A 145 66.39 0.27 -36.00
N PRO A 146 66.10 1.26 -35.10
CA PRO A 146 66.95 1.66 -33.95
C PRO A 146 66.29 2.31 -32.67
N THR A 147 67.07 2.34 -31.57
CA THR A 147 67.40 3.44 -30.60
C THR A 147 66.34 4.30 -29.83
N ILE A 148 66.34 4.09 -28.49
CA ILE A 148 66.25 4.98 -27.27
C ILE A 148 65.03 5.91 -27.00
N GLY A 149 64.47 5.74 -25.78
CA GLY A 149 63.87 6.80 -24.95
C GLY A 149 63.05 6.23 -23.76
N PRO A 150 63.35 6.54 -22.47
CA PRO A 150 62.66 5.95 -21.33
C PRO A 150 61.43 6.80 -20.96
N ALA A 151 60.23 6.24 -21.13
CA ALA A 151 59.01 6.79 -20.54
C ALA A 151 58.60 5.89 -19.36
N VAL A 152 58.59 6.49 -18.17
CA VAL A 152 58.18 5.89 -16.91
C VAL A 152 56.82 5.20 -17.06
N SER A 153 56.79 3.91 -16.75
CA SER A 153 55.58 3.11 -16.60
C SER A 153 54.86 3.54 -15.31
N GLY A 154 53.94 4.49 -15.43
CA GLY A 154 52.94 4.76 -14.41
C GLY A 154 51.87 3.66 -14.44
N ASN A 155 52.02 2.66 -13.57
CA ASN A 155 51.05 1.59 -13.38
C ASN A 155 49.80 2.11 -12.62
N ASN A 156 48.96 2.89 -13.29
CA ASN A 156 47.68 3.32 -12.70
C ASN A 156 46.53 3.40 -13.70
N GLY A 157 46.47 2.57 -14.75
CA GLY A 157 45.20 2.20 -15.44
C GLY A 157 44.27 3.30 -15.98
N TRP A 158 44.62 4.58 -15.86
CA TRP A 158 43.83 5.72 -16.27
C TRP A 158 44.33 6.21 -17.63
N VAL A 159 43.44 6.24 -18.61
CA VAL A 159 43.69 6.90 -19.90
C VAL A 159 43.18 8.33 -19.78
N VAL A 160 44.08 9.30 -19.92
CA VAL A 160 43.70 10.71 -20.07
C VAL A 160 43.17 10.89 -21.49
N VAL A 161 41.90 11.25 -21.62
CA VAL A 161 41.29 11.63 -22.92
C VAL A 161 41.48 13.14 -23.09
N PRO A 162 42.29 13.62 -24.05
CA PRO A 162 42.39 15.04 -24.34
C PRO A 162 41.03 15.55 -24.82
N ARG A 163 40.46 16.52 -24.10
CA ARG A 163 39.26 17.24 -24.57
C ARG A 163 39.69 18.21 -25.69
N PRO A 164 38.99 18.24 -26.83
CA PRO A 164 39.17 19.29 -27.82
C PRO A 164 38.86 20.65 -27.21
N ASP A 165 39.79 21.59 -27.38
CA ASP A 165 39.65 22.99 -26.98
C ASP A 165 38.48 23.63 -27.75
N PRO A 166 37.46 24.20 -27.08
CA PRO A 166 36.28 24.80 -27.72
C PRO A 166 36.61 26.00 -28.63
N SER A 167 37.87 26.44 -28.65
CA SER A 167 38.35 27.61 -29.39
C SER A 167 38.55 27.38 -30.91
N ARG A 168 38.21 26.20 -31.47
CA ARG A 168 38.36 25.89 -32.90
C ARG A 168 37.05 25.84 -33.71
N LEU A 169 35.93 26.27 -33.12
CA LEU A 169 34.67 26.46 -33.82
C LEU A 169 34.36 27.96 -33.93
N SER A 170 35.08 28.64 -34.83
CA SER A 170 34.68 29.93 -35.42
C SER A 170 35.32 30.06 -36.78
#